data_AF-A0A1F2W736-F1
#
_entry.id   AF-A0A1F2W736-F1
#
_cell.length_a   1.000
_cell.length_b   1.000
_cell.length_c   1.000
_cell.angle_alpha   90.00
_cell.angle_beta   90.00
_cell.angle_gamma   90.00
#
_symmetry.space_group_name_H-M   'P 1'
#
loop_
_entity.id
_entity.type
_entity.pdbx_description
1 polymer ?
#
loop_
_entity_poly.entity_id
_entity_poly.type
_entity_poly.pdbx_seq_one_letter_code
_entity_poly.pdbx_strand_id
1 'polypeptide(L)'
;MIDCREAVRRMWAYLDHELGARPVSEFEAHLETCQRCCGELEFSRHLREVVADKPGALPVPPELRSRIEILLANPNEPTEGPA
;
A
#
# COMPACT_ATOMS: atom_id res chain seq x y z
N MET A 1 17.78 15.95 1.96
CA MET A 1 17.36 15.08 0.84
C MET A 1 18.14 13.78 0.96
N ILE A 2 17.45 12.63 0.92
CA ILE A 2 18.10 11.32 1.05
C ILE A 2 18.79 10.92 -0.26
N ASP A 3 19.79 10.04 -0.20
CA ASP A 3 20.44 9.49 -1.37
C ASP A 3 19.68 8.29 -1.95
N CYS A 4 20.09 7.82 -3.14
CA CYS A 4 19.45 6.68 -3.80
C CYS A 4 19.52 5.41 -2.96
N ARG A 5 20.59 5.22 -2.17
CA ARG A 5 20.78 4.02 -1.34
C ARG A 5 19.75 3.98 -0.23
N GLU A 6 19.57 5.10 0.45
CA GLU A 6 18.59 5.25 1.52
C GLU A 6 17.16 5.21 0.97
N ALA A 7 16.91 5.80 -0.21
CA ALA A 7 15.64 5.69 -0.90
C ALA A 7 15.26 4.22 -1.17
N VAL A 8 16.17 3.44 -1.77
CA VAL A 8 15.93 2.01 -2.05
C VAL A 8 15.70 1.20 -0.76
N ARG A 9 16.39 1.52 0.35
CA ARG A 9 16.14 0.85 1.64
C ARG A 9 14.74 1.12 2.19
N ARG A 10 14.25 2.35 2.03
CA ARG A 10 12.92 2.76 2.53
C ARG A 10 11.78 2.32 1.61
N MET A 11 12.09 1.92 0.38
CA MET A 11 11.11 1.63 -0.67
C MET A 11 10.07 0.58 -0.27
N TRP A 12 10.46 -0.53 0.36
CA TRP A 12 9.52 -1.57 0.77
C TRP A 12 8.59 -1.08 1.88
N ALA A 13 9.13 -0.45 2.92
CA ALA A 13 8.32 0.18 3.96
C ALA A 13 7.39 1.27 3.41
N TYR A 14 7.81 2.00 2.36
CA TYR A 14 6.93 2.95 1.66
C TYR A 14 5.76 2.23 0.98
N LEU A 15 6.07 1.18 0.21
CA LEU A 15 5.05 0.38 -0.49
C LEU A 15 4.08 -0.30 0.49
N ASP A 16 4.54 -0.69 1.67
CA ASP A 16 3.73 -1.35 2.72
C ASP A 16 3.00 -0.34 3.62
N HIS A 17 3.14 0.97 3.36
CA HIS A 17 2.59 2.05 4.19
C HIS A 17 3.08 2.05 5.66
N GLU A 18 4.29 1.53 5.89
CA GLU A 18 4.93 1.43 7.21
C GLU A 18 5.89 2.59 7.52
N LEU A 19 6.11 3.50 6.57
CA LEU A 19 6.89 4.72 6.81
C LEU A 19 6.07 5.77 7.55
N GLY A 20 6.69 6.41 8.55
CA GLY A 20 6.14 7.62 9.17
C GLY A 20 6.09 8.80 8.18
N ALA A 21 5.26 9.80 8.50
CA ALA A 21 4.98 10.94 7.62
C ALA A 21 6.24 11.71 7.15
N ARG A 22 7.24 11.88 8.02
CA ARG A 22 8.50 12.56 7.66
C ARG A 22 9.39 11.70 6.72
N PRO A 23 9.66 10.42 7.01
CA PRO A 23 10.32 9.54 6.06
C PRO A 23 9.63 9.43 4.69
N VAL A 24 8.28 9.48 4.65
CA VAL A 24 7.49 9.51 3.41
C VAL A 24 7.81 10.75 2.59
N SER A 25 7.70 11.95 3.17
CA SER A 25 7.96 13.19 2.43
C SER A 25 9.40 13.31 1.94
N GLU A 26 10.38 12.83 2.73
CA GLU A 26 11.78 12.77 2.30
C GLU A 26 12.01 11.81 1.12
N PHE A 27 11.27 10.70 1.07
CA PHE A 27 11.34 9.72 -0.01
C PHE A 27 10.66 10.24 -1.27
N GLU A 28 9.46 10.83 -1.15
CA GLU A 28 8.74 11.41 -2.28
C GLU A 28 9.51 12.58 -2.92
N ALA A 29 10.11 13.46 -2.11
CA ALA A 29 11.00 14.51 -2.61
C ALA A 29 12.23 13.98 -3.35
N HIS A 30 12.73 12.78 -3.00
CA HIS A 30 13.79 12.12 -3.77
C HIS A 30 13.27 11.61 -5.12
N LEU A 31 12.07 11.02 -5.16
CA LEU A 31 11.46 10.51 -6.39
C LEU A 31 11.18 11.63 -7.40
N GLU A 32 10.80 12.83 -6.94
CA GLU A 32 10.60 13.99 -7.81
C GLU A 32 11.84 14.36 -8.65
N THR A 33 13.04 13.97 -8.20
CA THR A 33 14.31 14.37 -8.83
C THR A 33 15.12 13.19 -9.39
N CYS A 34 14.75 11.94 -9.10
CA CYS A 34 15.54 10.76 -9.42
C CYS A 34 14.75 9.72 -10.24
N GLN A 35 14.87 9.80 -11.57
CA GLN A 35 14.22 8.87 -12.50
C GLN A 35 14.60 7.40 -12.25
N ARG A 36 15.83 7.14 -11.77
CA ARG A 36 16.27 5.78 -11.42
C ARG A 36 15.40 5.19 -10.29
N CYS A 37 15.24 5.93 -9.19
CA CYS A 37 14.45 5.45 -8.06
C CYS A 37 12.95 5.37 -8.40
N CYS A 38 12.44 6.21 -9.30
CA CYS A 38 11.10 6.02 -9.86
C CYS A 38 10.98 4.69 -10.60
N GLY A 39 11.95 4.34 -11.44
CA GLY A 39 11.97 3.05 -12.14
C GLY A 39 12.01 1.84 -11.19
N GLU A 40 12.83 1.91 -10.14
CA GLU A 40 12.90 0.86 -9.12
C GLU A 40 11.58 0.72 -8.34
N LEU A 41 10.91 1.83 -8.05
CA LEU A 41 9.62 1.83 -7.37
C LEU A 41 8.54 1.17 -8.23
N GLU A 42 8.45 1.56 -9.51
CA GLU A 42 7.49 0.97 -10.45
C GLU A 42 7.76 -0.52 -10.68
N PHE A 43 9.02 -0.93 -10.79
CA PHE A 43 9.38 -2.34 -10.85
C PHE A 43 8.91 -3.09 -9.60
N SER A 44 9.13 -2.51 -8.41
CA SER A 44 8.73 -3.13 -7.15
C SER A 44 7.21 -3.22 -6.99
N ARG A 45 6.45 -2.24 -7.47
CA ARG A 45 4.97 -2.28 -7.57
C ARG A 45 4.52 -3.43 -8.44
N HIS A 46 5.07 -3.53 -9.65
CA HIS A 46 4.72 -4.60 -10.57
C HIS A 46 5.06 -5.99 -10.01
N LEU A 47 6.22 -6.12 -9.36
CA LEU A 47 6.60 -7.37 -8.69
C LEU A 47 5.58 -7.79 -7.62
N ARG A 48 5.06 -6.84 -6.82
CA ARG A 48 4.02 -7.12 -5.82
C ARG A 48 2.73 -7.61 -6.46
N GLU A 49 2.30 -7.00 -7.56
CA GLU A 49 1.10 -7.42 -8.30
C GLU A 49 1.23 -8.85 -8.80
N VAL A 50 2.37 -9.18 -9.43
CA VAL A 50 2.65 -10.54 -9.93
C VAL A 50 2.67 -11.57 -8.79
N VAL A 51 3.18 -11.20 -7.62
CA VAL A 51 3.17 -12.10 -6.44
C VAL A 51 1.76 -12.23 -5.85
N ALA A 52 0.95 -11.16 -5.87
CA ALA A 52 -0.42 -11.16 -5.37
C ALA A 52 -1.37 -11.97 -6.27
N ASP A 53 -1.14 -11.99 -7.59
CA ASP A 53 -1.94 -12.73 -8.57
C ASP A 53 -1.72 -14.26 -8.55
N LYS A 54 -1.03 -14.79 -7.52
CA LYS A 54 -0.80 -16.22 -7.40
C LYS A 54 -2.11 -16.98 -7.16
N PRO A 55 -2.40 -18.03 -7.95
CA PRO A 55 -3.59 -18.86 -7.75
C PRO A 55 -3.50 -19.55 -6.39
N GLY A 56 -4.44 -19.26 -5.50
CA GLY A 56 -4.42 -19.74 -4.11
C GLY A 56 -4.98 -18.77 -3.08
N ALA A 57 -5.29 -17.52 -3.48
CA ALA A 57 -6.08 -16.63 -2.63
C ALA A 57 -7.47 -17.23 -2.39
N LEU A 58 -7.84 -17.39 -1.11
CA LEU A 58 -9.19 -17.81 -0.75
C LEU A 58 -10.18 -16.73 -1.22
N PRO A 59 -11.33 -17.11 -1.80
CA PRO A 59 -12.36 -16.14 -2.16
C PRO A 59 -12.80 -15.39 -0.90
N VAL A 60 -12.91 -14.07 -1.01
CA VAL A 60 -13.46 -13.24 0.06
C VAL A 60 -14.95 -13.60 0.25
N PRO A 61 -15.40 -13.91 1.48
CA PRO A 61 -16.81 -14.21 1.73
C PRO A 61 -17.69 -13.03 1.29
N PRO A 62 -18.78 -13.27 0.55
CA PRO A 62 -19.64 -12.19 0.05
C PRO A 62 -20.26 -11.37 1.19
N GLU A 63 -20.50 -11.97 2.36
CA GLU A 63 -21.01 -11.29 3.55
C GLU A 63 -20.02 -10.25 4.08
N LEU A 64 -18.72 -10.56 4.02
CA LEU A 64 -17.67 -9.61 4.43
C LEU A 64 -17.63 -8.42 3.48
N ARG A 65 -17.75 -8.66 2.18
CA ARG A 65 -17.82 -7.59 1.17
C ARG A 65 -19.03 -6.68 1.43
N SER A 66 -20.22 -7.24 1.59
CA SER A 66 -21.45 -6.47 1.86
C SER A 66 -21.32 -5.62 3.13
N ARG A 67 -20.72 -6.16 4.19
CA ARG A 67 -20.47 -5.41 5.43
C ARG A 67 -19.52 -4.23 5.23
N ILE A 68 -18.45 -4.41 4.46
CA ILE A 68 -17.51 -3.33 4.13
C ILE A 68 -18.21 -2.25 3.30
N GLU A 69 -19.01 -2.63 2.31
CA GLU A 69 -19.77 -1.67 1.47
C GLU A 69 -20.76 -0.83 2.29
N ILE A 70 -21.48 -1.45 3.24
CA ILE A 70 -22.37 -0.73 4.18
C ILE A 70 -21.58 0.25 5.05
N LEU A 71 -20.44 -0.18 5.62
CA LEU A 71 -19.60 0.68 6.46
C LEU A 71 -19.06 1.90 5.70
N LEU A 72 -18.68 1.72 4.43
CA LEU A 72 -18.21 2.83 3.59
C LEU A 72 -19.35 3.81 3.23
N ALA A 73 -20.58 3.31 3.07
CA ALA A 73 -21.76 4.15 2.84
C ALA A 73 -22.19 4.91 4.10
N ASN A 74 -22.08 4.28 5.27
CA ASN A 74 -22.52 4.80 6.57
C ASN A 74 -21.37 4.82 7.61
N PRO A 75 -20.37 5.69 7.48
CA PRO A 75 -19.16 5.66 8.33
C PRO A 75 -19.39 6.03 9.81
N ASN A 76 -20.62 6.37 10.22
CA ASN A 76 -20.95 6.87 11.56
C ASN A 76 -21.98 6.00 12.32
N GLU A 77 -22.38 4.83 11.81
CA GLU A 77 -23.31 3.93 12.52
C GLU A 77 -22.54 2.84 13.29
N PRO A 78 -22.79 2.64 14.61
CA PRO A 78 -22.14 1.59 15.37
C PRO A 78 -22.65 0.21 14.90
N THR A 79 -21.73 -0.66 14.48
CA THR A 79 -22.06 -2.03 14.07
C THR A 79 -22.37 -2.90 15.28
N GLU A 80 -23.65 -3.20 15.50
CA GLU A 80 -24.04 -4.40 16.26
C GLU A 80 -23.86 -5.63 15.35
N GLY A 81 -22.82 -6.42 15.62
CA GLY A 81 -22.59 -7.68 14.92
C GLY A 81 -23.55 -8.78 15.40
N PRO A 82 -23.98 -9.71 14.54
CA PRO A 82 -24.75 -10.86 14.98
C PRO A 82 -23.87 -11.86 15.74
N ALA A 83 -24.44 -12.44 16.80
CA ALA A 83 -23.86 -13.51 17.64
C ALA A 83 -23.63 -14.82 16.87
#